data_AF-W2DQL0-F1
#
_entry.id   AF-W2DQL0-F1
#
_cell.length_a   1.000
_cell.length_b   1.000
_cell.length_c   1.000
_cell.angle_alpha   90.00
_cell.angle_beta   90.00
_cell.angle_gamma   90.00
#
_symmetry.space_group_name_H-M   'P 1'
#
loop_
_entity.id
_entity.type
_entity.pdbx_description
1 polymer ?
#
loop_
_entity_poly.entity_id
_entity_poly.type
_entity_poly.pdbx_seq_one_letter_code
_entity_poly.pdbx_strand_id
1 'polypeptide(L)'
;MRISTQQYFETSSAKYTENYSGVVKAQDQASSGVRVQTAADDPVAAARLLMLQQQKDMLGQFNGNITSLKNSLTNEQSVLDAINDAMQRASELALRAGGSISDADRKSIASEVGAIEDQVLGLLNSKDSSGNYIFSGSKTQTPPYSRNNDGTYSYQGDETPLSLQVSDTLNVAAGDTGKNVLEGAVNSGRTQAKWIQPATVPPAPPAVNDNKVSLSAGLVTSGTDYTRKFADGQPYKLTFTSSTQYKVSDKDGNDVTSEIPGNGTFDSTKEGSSTVALRGVKFDISLNLKGVTPGAESDALVKDRAFTLETKPDTFSVSRTPSNLSTVQLTGARVSSQADYASTFPNSGAVIKFTSSTAYEVYAQPYTTNSKAIASGDTGGATTVTAAGITFDISGGTPPGTPSAGDQFAVGASTKKTQSALDTLSQLRQALEEPADGNPAAQVKLKDTLDASLSNLANSRTQLDNVRGSIGARMNALDIQSAENTSIGTANKSTMSDLANIDMGEAAINLALQQTMLQASQLAFVKIAQLSLFNKM
;
A
#
# COMPACT_ATOMS: atom_id res chain seq x y z
N MET A 1 -64.97 35.08 51.52
CA MET A 1 -63.72 34.89 52.28
C MET A 1 -63.12 36.26 52.57
N ARG A 2 -62.83 36.60 53.83
CA ARG A 2 -62.08 37.82 54.21
C ARG A 2 -60.59 37.49 54.13
N ILE A 3 -59.88 38.10 53.19
CA ILE A 3 -58.41 38.04 53.15
C ILE A 3 -57.89 38.88 54.32
N SER A 4 -56.98 38.35 55.15
CA SER A 4 -56.47 39.08 56.32
C SER A 4 -55.47 40.18 55.90
N THR A 5 -55.37 41.25 56.69
CA THR A 5 -54.42 42.36 56.48
C THR A 5 -52.97 41.86 56.39
N GLN A 6 -52.65 40.78 57.09
CA GLN A 6 -51.33 40.14 57.06
C GLN A 6 -51.06 39.44 55.72
N GLN A 7 -52.06 38.76 55.17
CA GLN A 7 -51.97 38.13 53.85
C GLN A 7 -51.81 39.18 52.73
N TYR A 8 -52.44 40.36 52.86
CA TYR A 8 -52.24 41.48 51.93
C TYR A 8 -50.84 42.09 52.01
N PHE A 9 -50.30 42.26 53.21
CA PHE A 9 -48.93 42.75 53.41
C PHE A 9 -47.89 41.77 52.87
N GLU A 10 -48.05 40.47 53.15
CA GLU A 10 -47.18 39.41 52.62
C GLU A 10 -47.23 39.37 51.08
N THR A 11 -48.42 39.46 50.49
CA THR A 11 -48.58 39.50 49.03
C THR A 11 -47.94 40.75 48.42
N SER A 12 -48.06 41.91 49.08
CA SER A 12 -47.45 43.16 48.59
C SER A 12 -45.93 43.19 48.76
N SER A 13 -45.41 42.60 49.83
CA SER A 13 -43.96 42.43 50.04
C SER A 13 -43.38 41.46 49.03
N ALA A 14 -44.05 40.34 48.76
CA ALA A 14 -43.64 39.38 47.75
C ALA A 14 -43.57 40.03 46.35
N LYS A 15 -44.59 40.83 45.97
CA LYS A 15 -44.59 41.60 44.71
C LYS A 15 -43.48 42.64 44.64
N TYR A 16 -43.14 43.30 45.75
CA TYR A 16 -42.03 44.24 45.79
C TYR A 16 -40.68 43.55 45.56
N THR A 17 -40.44 42.42 46.26
CA THR A 17 -39.23 41.61 46.07
C THR A 17 -39.14 41.05 44.64
N GLU A 18 -40.27 40.62 44.06
CA GLU A 18 -40.36 40.17 42.68
C GLU A 18 -40.00 41.29 41.68
N ASN A 19 -40.61 42.47 41.80
CA ASN A 19 -40.30 43.61 40.94
C ASN A 19 -38.85 44.09 41.10
N TYR A 20 -38.31 44.07 42.32
CA TYR A 20 -36.92 44.42 42.56
C TYR A 20 -35.97 43.43 41.88
N SER A 21 -36.24 42.13 41.98
CA SER A 21 -35.49 41.10 41.28
C SER A 21 -35.57 41.25 39.75
N GLY A 22 -36.73 41.66 39.23
CA GLY A 22 -36.93 41.96 37.81
C GLY A 22 -36.09 43.13 37.32
N VAL A 23 -35.96 44.20 38.12
CA VAL A 23 -35.07 45.34 37.80
C VAL A 23 -33.60 44.92 37.78
N VAL A 24 -33.15 44.18 38.80
CA VAL A 24 -31.76 43.68 38.85
C VAL A 24 -31.44 42.84 37.63
N LYS A 25 -32.31 41.88 37.29
CA LYS A 25 -32.16 41.04 36.10
C LYS A 25 -32.13 41.85 34.81
N ALA A 26 -33.06 42.79 34.62
CA ALA A 26 -33.09 43.64 33.43
C ALA A 26 -31.83 44.53 33.32
N GLN A 27 -31.29 44.98 34.45
CA GLN A 27 -30.06 45.76 34.51
C GLN A 27 -28.82 44.90 34.20
N ASP A 28 -28.77 43.66 34.70
CA ASP A 28 -27.73 42.69 34.38
C ASP A 28 -27.78 42.31 32.89
N GLN A 29 -28.96 42.09 32.31
CA GLN A 29 -29.12 41.80 30.88
C GLN A 29 -28.73 43.00 30.01
N ALA A 30 -29.14 44.22 30.39
CA ALA A 30 -28.79 45.44 29.68
C ALA A 30 -27.28 45.76 29.74
N SER A 31 -26.61 45.43 30.85
CA SER A 31 -25.17 45.65 31.00
C SER A 31 -24.32 44.56 30.35
N SER A 32 -24.73 43.29 30.46
CA SER A 32 -24.02 42.14 29.88
C SER A 32 -24.29 41.94 28.39
N GLY A 33 -25.42 42.43 27.88
CA GLY A 33 -25.88 42.16 26.51
C GLY A 33 -26.34 40.73 26.27
N VAL A 34 -26.45 39.90 27.32
CA VAL A 34 -26.82 38.49 27.23
C VAL A 34 -28.24 38.30 27.76
N ARG A 35 -29.12 37.78 26.91
CA ARG A 35 -30.51 37.44 27.21
C ARG A 35 -30.62 36.25 28.16
N VAL A 36 -29.83 35.20 27.94
CA VAL A 36 -29.90 33.93 28.70
C VAL A 36 -28.68 33.82 29.62
N GLN A 37 -28.82 34.24 30.89
CA GLN A 37 -27.72 34.24 31.86
C GLN A 37 -27.65 32.93 32.65
N THR A 38 -28.80 32.36 32.97
CA THR A 38 -28.94 31.08 33.68
C THR A 38 -29.88 30.14 32.93
N ALA A 39 -29.76 28.83 33.17
CA ALA A 39 -30.68 27.84 32.59
C ALA A 39 -32.14 28.03 33.05
N ALA A 40 -32.36 28.73 34.17
CA ALA A 40 -33.69 29.07 34.66
C ALA A 40 -34.37 30.18 33.85
N ASP A 41 -33.60 31.00 33.12
CA ASP A 41 -34.14 32.14 32.37
C ASP A 41 -34.85 31.72 31.09
N ASP A 42 -34.29 30.74 30.38
CA ASP A 42 -34.85 30.14 29.17
C ASP A 42 -34.29 28.71 29.02
N PRO A 43 -34.94 27.69 29.60
CA PRO A 43 -34.41 26.32 29.60
C PRO A 43 -34.33 25.73 28.19
N VAL A 44 -35.14 26.20 27.24
CA VAL A 44 -35.12 25.74 25.83
C VAL A 44 -33.93 26.34 25.10
N ALA A 45 -33.70 27.66 25.23
CA ALA A 45 -32.53 28.29 24.63
C ALA A 45 -31.23 27.81 25.28
N ALA A 46 -31.21 27.61 26.60
CA ALA A 46 -30.04 27.06 27.31
C ALA A 46 -29.68 25.65 26.82
N ALA A 47 -30.68 24.76 26.63
CA ALA A 47 -30.45 23.43 26.08
C ALA A 47 -29.90 23.49 24.64
N ARG A 48 -30.45 24.38 23.79
CA ARG A 48 -29.99 24.54 22.41
C ARG A 48 -28.59 25.14 22.31
N LEU A 49 -28.26 26.12 23.17
CA LEU A 49 -26.92 26.69 23.29
C LEU A 49 -25.90 25.63 23.71
N LEU A 50 -26.26 24.75 24.65
CA LEU A 50 -25.38 23.64 25.04
C LEU A 50 -25.10 22.68 23.87
N MET A 51 -26.13 22.31 23.10
CA MET A 51 -25.95 21.46 21.91
C MET A 51 -25.05 22.14 20.87
N LEU A 52 -25.24 23.44 20.61
CA LEU A 52 -24.40 24.21 19.67
C LEU A 52 -22.96 24.32 20.18
N GLN A 53 -22.75 24.44 21.49
CA GLN A 53 -21.42 24.46 22.10
C GLN A 53 -20.72 23.10 21.95
N GLN A 54 -21.41 21.98 22.20
CA GLN A 54 -20.88 20.64 21.95
C GLN A 54 -20.50 20.45 20.47
N GLN A 55 -21.35 20.91 19.55
CA GLN A 55 -21.07 20.83 18.11
C GLN A 55 -19.86 21.70 17.74
N LYS A 56 -19.69 22.88 18.33
CA LYS A 56 -18.52 23.73 18.13
C LYS A 56 -17.23 23.05 18.59
N ASP A 57 -17.24 22.39 19.75
CA ASP A 57 -16.08 21.66 20.27
C ASP A 57 -15.72 20.46 19.39
N MET A 58 -16.73 19.76 18.88
CA MET A 58 -16.56 18.69 17.89
C MET A 58 -15.95 19.19 16.57
N LEU A 59 -16.45 20.29 16.02
CA LEU A 59 -15.86 20.93 14.82
C LEU A 59 -14.41 21.38 15.07
N GLY A 60 -14.09 21.81 16.30
CA GLY A 60 -12.72 22.11 16.71
C GLY A 60 -11.80 20.88 16.61
N GLN A 61 -12.26 19.74 17.12
CA GLN A 61 -11.53 18.47 17.01
C GLN A 61 -11.37 18.03 15.54
N PHE A 62 -12.42 18.11 14.74
CA PHE A 62 -12.36 17.77 13.32
C PHE A 62 -11.37 18.66 12.55
N ASN A 63 -11.35 19.97 12.80
CA ASN A 63 -10.36 20.86 12.17
C ASN A 63 -8.93 20.53 12.62
N GLY A 64 -8.71 20.20 13.90
CA GLY A 64 -7.42 19.72 14.38
C GLY A 64 -6.96 18.44 13.66
N ASN A 65 -7.88 17.48 13.51
CA ASN A 65 -7.63 16.25 12.75
C ASN A 65 -7.30 16.54 11.27
N ILE A 66 -8.05 17.43 10.61
CA ILE A 66 -7.79 17.85 9.23
C ILE A 66 -6.38 18.45 9.09
N THR A 67 -5.97 19.33 10.01
CA THR A 67 -4.62 19.91 9.99
C THR A 67 -3.55 18.83 10.15
N SER A 68 -3.72 17.91 11.08
CA SER A 68 -2.79 16.79 11.27
C SER A 68 -2.69 15.91 10.01
N LEU A 69 -3.83 15.55 9.41
CA LEU A 69 -3.87 14.76 8.18
C LEU A 69 -3.17 15.47 7.03
N LYS A 70 -3.42 16.76 6.81
CA LYS A 70 -2.74 17.53 5.75
C LYS A 70 -1.23 17.54 5.93
N ASN A 71 -0.75 17.70 7.16
CA ASN A 71 0.67 17.67 7.46
C ASN A 71 1.29 16.29 7.17
N SER A 72 0.63 15.21 7.60
CA SER A 72 1.08 13.84 7.33
C SER A 72 1.13 13.54 5.83
N LEU A 73 0.05 13.87 5.10
CA LEU A 73 -0.04 13.65 3.65
C LEU A 73 0.97 14.50 2.87
N THR A 74 1.26 15.73 3.31
CA THR A 74 2.28 16.59 2.69
C THR A 74 3.70 16.04 2.92
N ASN A 75 3.97 15.54 4.12
CA ASN A 75 5.25 14.91 4.44
C ASN A 75 5.43 13.63 3.61
N GLU A 76 4.42 12.77 3.57
CA GLU A 76 4.41 11.57 2.75
C GLU A 76 4.63 11.89 1.28
N GLN A 77 3.90 12.86 0.73
CA GLN A 77 4.05 13.31 -0.66
C GLN A 77 5.49 13.69 -0.98
N SER A 78 6.14 14.45 -0.09
CA SER A 78 7.54 14.87 -0.25
C SER A 78 8.51 13.68 -0.28
N VAL A 79 8.26 12.66 0.54
CA VAL A 79 9.06 11.43 0.56
C VAL A 79 8.83 10.61 -0.72
N LEU A 80 7.58 10.48 -1.18
CA LEU A 80 7.25 9.77 -2.42
C LEU A 80 7.85 10.44 -3.65
N ASP A 81 7.90 11.78 -3.69
CA ASP A 81 8.57 12.54 -4.75
C ASP A 81 10.08 12.22 -4.78
N ALA A 82 10.74 12.20 -3.62
CA ALA A 82 12.15 11.85 -3.53
C ALA A 82 12.45 10.40 -3.96
N ILE A 83 11.55 9.45 -3.67
CA ILE A 83 11.66 8.07 -4.16
C ILE A 83 11.49 8.02 -5.68
N ASN A 84 10.52 8.77 -6.23
CA ASN A 84 10.29 8.83 -7.67
C ASN A 84 11.54 9.34 -8.41
N ASP A 85 12.14 10.43 -7.94
CA ASP A 85 13.39 10.99 -8.49
C ASP A 85 14.56 9.99 -8.42
N ALA A 86 14.70 9.30 -7.29
CA ALA A 86 15.71 8.26 -7.11
C ALA A 86 15.56 7.12 -8.14
N MET A 87 14.32 6.64 -8.35
CA MET A 87 14.02 5.63 -9.37
C MET A 87 14.21 6.15 -10.81
N GLN A 88 14.04 7.46 -11.04
CA GLN A 88 14.37 8.06 -12.34
C GLN A 88 15.85 7.91 -12.64
N ARG A 89 16.70 8.32 -11.68
CA ARG A 89 18.14 8.21 -11.83
C ARG A 89 18.60 6.77 -12.01
N ALA A 90 18.01 5.82 -11.28
CA ALA A 90 18.29 4.40 -11.49
C ALA A 90 17.93 3.94 -12.90
N SER A 91 16.83 4.43 -13.48
CA SER A 91 16.41 4.11 -14.85
C SER A 91 17.39 4.70 -15.88
N GLU A 92 17.86 5.92 -15.67
CA GLU A 92 18.88 6.56 -16.52
C GLU A 92 20.20 5.78 -16.49
N LEU A 93 20.63 5.35 -15.30
CA LEU A 93 21.81 4.52 -15.10
C LEU A 93 21.66 3.13 -15.74
N ALA A 94 20.51 2.48 -15.59
CA ALA A 94 20.22 1.20 -16.22
C ALA A 94 20.24 1.32 -17.76
N LEU A 95 19.66 2.39 -18.32
CA LEU A 95 19.69 2.64 -19.76
C LEU A 95 21.12 2.85 -20.27
N ARG A 96 21.94 3.62 -19.53
CA ARG A 96 23.36 3.79 -19.84
C ARG A 96 24.11 2.46 -19.77
N ALA A 97 23.79 1.61 -18.80
CA ALA A 97 24.43 0.32 -18.64
C ALA A 97 24.04 -0.72 -19.72
N GLY A 98 22.89 -0.54 -20.37
CA GLY A 98 22.47 -1.33 -21.53
C GLY A 98 23.21 -0.98 -22.83
N GLY A 99 24.03 0.08 -22.84
CA GLY A 99 24.89 0.42 -23.97
C GLY A 99 26.15 -0.45 -24.05
N SER A 100 26.92 -0.25 -25.13
CA SER A 100 28.23 -0.90 -25.32
C SER A 100 29.30 -0.29 -24.40
N ILE A 101 29.29 -0.67 -23.12
CA ILE A 101 30.26 -0.23 -22.11
C ILE A 101 31.08 -1.41 -21.55
N SER A 102 32.16 -1.12 -20.82
CA SER A 102 33.02 -2.16 -20.21
C SER A 102 32.45 -2.68 -18.89
N ASP A 103 32.92 -3.85 -18.44
CA ASP A 103 32.65 -4.38 -17.09
C ASP A 103 33.08 -3.41 -15.97
N ALA A 104 34.18 -2.66 -16.18
CA ALA A 104 34.65 -1.67 -15.21
C ALA A 104 33.70 -0.47 -15.09
N ASP A 105 33.18 0.00 -16.22
CA ASP A 105 32.18 1.07 -16.24
C ASP A 105 30.86 0.60 -15.63
N ARG A 106 30.42 -0.64 -15.91
CA ARG A 106 29.24 -1.25 -15.30
C ARG A 106 29.34 -1.33 -13.78
N LYS A 107 30.49 -1.73 -13.24
CA LYS A 107 30.72 -1.75 -11.79
C LYS A 107 30.66 -0.36 -11.15
N SER A 108 31.11 0.67 -11.86
CA SER A 108 30.97 2.05 -11.40
C SER A 108 29.49 2.46 -11.33
N ILE A 109 28.72 2.13 -12.37
CA ILE A 109 27.26 2.32 -12.37
C ILE A 109 26.60 1.51 -11.24
N ALA A 110 27.03 0.28 -11.00
CA ALA A 110 26.52 -0.56 -9.92
C ALA A 110 26.69 0.12 -8.56
N SER A 111 27.83 0.77 -8.31
CA SER A 111 28.05 1.54 -7.07
C SER A 111 27.07 2.71 -6.94
N GLU A 112 26.77 3.41 -8.03
CA GLU A 112 25.76 4.49 -8.03
C GLU A 112 24.35 3.95 -7.80
N VAL A 113 23.99 2.82 -8.44
CA VAL A 113 22.72 2.13 -8.21
C VAL A 113 22.61 1.66 -6.76
N GLY A 114 23.70 1.18 -6.15
CA GLY A 114 23.73 0.81 -4.72
C GLY A 114 23.50 2.00 -3.80
N ALA A 115 24.05 3.18 -4.10
CA ALA A 115 23.75 4.40 -3.35
C ALA A 115 22.28 4.82 -3.49
N ILE A 116 21.67 4.59 -4.66
CA ILE A 116 20.23 4.80 -4.87
C ILE A 116 19.40 3.76 -4.10
N GLU A 117 19.79 2.49 -4.08
CA GLU A 117 19.18 1.41 -3.29
C GLU A 117 19.13 1.82 -1.79
N ASP A 118 20.26 2.29 -1.25
CA ASP A 118 20.36 2.76 0.14
C ASP A 118 19.51 4.03 0.39
N GLN A 119 19.50 4.98 -0.56
CA GLN A 119 18.67 6.18 -0.46
C GLN A 119 17.17 5.81 -0.41
N VAL A 120 16.70 4.95 -1.31
CA VAL A 120 15.31 4.51 -1.36
C VAL A 120 14.94 3.74 -0.09
N LEU A 121 15.82 2.87 0.40
CA LEU A 121 15.62 2.18 1.69
C LEU A 121 15.49 3.16 2.85
N GLY A 122 16.34 4.19 2.90
CA GLY A 122 16.27 5.25 3.91
C GLY A 122 14.95 6.02 3.85
N LEU A 123 14.51 6.40 2.64
CA LEU A 123 13.24 7.10 2.42
C LEU A 123 12.02 6.26 2.83
N LEU A 124 12.02 4.97 2.55
CA LEU A 124 10.94 4.07 2.96
C LEU A 124 10.91 3.79 4.46
N ASN A 125 12.03 4.03 5.14
CA ASN A 125 12.13 4.00 6.59
C ASN A 125 12.07 5.42 7.19
N SER A 126 11.50 6.40 6.48
CA SER A 126 11.30 7.76 6.99
C SER A 126 10.37 7.79 8.19
N LYS A 127 10.67 8.73 9.09
CA LYS A 127 9.89 8.97 10.31
C LYS A 127 9.18 10.32 10.25
N ASP A 128 8.05 10.40 10.92
CA ASP A 128 7.37 11.66 11.19
C ASP A 128 8.08 12.45 12.32
N SER A 129 7.56 13.64 12.61
CA SER A 129 8.08 14.52 13.68
C SER A 129 7.98 13.91 15.09
N SER A 130 7.14 12.88 15.27
CA SER A 130 6.95 12.15 16.53
C SER A 130 7.84 10.91 16.64
N GLY A 131 8.64 10.62 15.60
CA GLY A 131 9.54 9.47 15.55
C GLY A 131 8.89 8.17 15.06
N ASN A 132 7.63 8.22 14.61
CA ASN A 132 6.91 7.08 14.06
C ASN A 132 7.25 6.88 12.59
N TYR A 133 7.34 5.63 12.13
CA TYR A 133 7.56 5.31 10.72
C TYR A 133 6.32 5.54 9.87
N ILE A 134 6.46 6.34 8.81
CA ILE A 134 5.34 6.81 7.97
C ILE A 134 4.67 5.65 7.21
N PHE A 135 5.46 4.70 6.71
CA PHE A 135 4.98 3.60 5.87
C PHE A 135 4.72 2.28 6.61
N SER A 136 4.68 2.29 7.95
CA SER A 136 4.60 1.06 8.78
C SER A 136 3.17 0.55 9.05
N GLY A 137 2.14 1.30 8.64
CA GLY A 137 0.75 1.00 9.01
C GLY A 137 0.51 1.25 10.49
N SER A 138 -0.18 0.35 11.19
CA SER A 138 -0.45 0.48 12.63
C SER A 138 0.78 0.19 13.51
N LYS A 139 1.81 -0.47 12.96
CA LYS A 139 3.09 -0.78 13.65
C LYS A 139 4.07 0.39 13.64
N THR A 140 3.64 1.56 14.13
CA THR A 140 4.37 2.84 14.04
C THR A 140 5.83 2.83 14.50
N GLN A 141 6.20 1.92 15.42
CA GLN A 141 7.55 1.80 15.97
C GLN A 141 8.42 0.75 15.29
N THR A 142 7.90 0.02 14.30
CA THR A 142 8.63 -1.02 13.57
C THR A 142 9.16 -0.45 12.26
N PRO A 143 10.47 -0.58 11.96
CA PRO A 143 11.02 -0.19 10.66
C PRO A 143 10.27 -0.91 9.52
N PRO A 144 9.66 -0.18 8.57
CA PRO A 144 8.87 -0.76 7.50
C PRO A 144 9.63 -1.77 6.65
N TYR A 145 10.90 -1.52 6.33
CA TYR A 145 11.68 -2.36 5.44
C TYR A 145 13.00 -2.81 6.07
N SER A 146 13.29 -4.10 5.94
CA SER A 146 14.56 -4.72 6.33
C SER A 146 15.19 -5.47 5.16
N ARG A 147 16.52 -5.42 5.06
CA ARG A 147 17.29 -6.21 4.10
C ARG A 147 17.55 -7.61 4.64
N ASN A 148 17.27 -8.62 3.82
CA ASN A 148 17.51 -10.03 4.10
C ASN A 148 18.95 -10.44 3.74
N ASN A 149 19.41 -11.58 4.24
CA ASN A 149 20.77 -12.09 3.97
C ASN A 149 21.02 -12.43 2.50
N ASP A 150 19.98 -12.72 1.74
CA ASP A 150 20.04 -12.98 0.29
C ASP A 150 20.04 -11.70 -0.56
N GLY A 151 20.02 -10.53 0.08
CA GLY A 151 19.99 -9.21 -0.58
C GLY A 151 18.59 -8.75 -0.96
N THR A 152 17.54 -9.56 -0.75
CA THR A 152 16.14 -9.15 -0.96
C THR A 152 15.63 -8.29 0.20
N TYR A 153 14.46 -7.68 0.03
CA TYR A 153 13.84 -6.84 1.04
C TYR A 153 12.52 -7.44 1.55
N SER A 154 12.24 -7.19 2.82
CA SER A 154 11.00 -7.64 3.47
C SER A 154 10.29 -6.49 4.14
N TYR A 155 8.98 -6.39 3.89
CA TYR A 155 8.10 -5.45 4.56
C TYR A 155 7.68 -6.00 5.94
N GLN A 156 7.92 -5.23 7.00
CA GLN A 156 7.69 -5.61 8.40
C GLN A 156 6.46 -4.90 9.02
N GLY A 157 5.87 -3.94 8.30
CA GLY A 157 4.68 -3.21 8.72
C GLY A 157 3.40 -4.05 8.65
N ASP A 158 2.26 -3.37 8.57
CA ASP A 158 0.96 -3.99 8.29
C ASP A 158 0.15 -3.17 7.27
N GLU A 159 -1.01 -3.70 6.88
CA GLU A 159 -1.89 -3.08 5.87
C GLU A 159 -2.96 -2.18 6.49
N THR A 160 -2.90 -1.91 7.80
CA THR A 160 -3.92 -1.11 8.48
C THR A 160 -3.55 0.36 8.40
N PRO A 161 -4.26 1.17 7.59
CA PRO A 161 -3.99 2.60 7.53
C PRO A 161 -4.42 3.26 8.85
N LEU A 162 -3.62 4.21 9.32
CA LEU A 162 -4.04 5.12 10.39
C LEU A 162 -5.08 6.08 9.80
N SER A 163 -6.22 6.26 10.45
CA SER A 163 -7.27 7.18 9.99
C SER A 163 -7.73 8.11 11.10
N LEU A 164 -8.12 9.33 10.72
CA LEU A 164 -8.68 10.32 11.63
C LEU A 164 -10.06 10.73 11.13
N GLN A 165 -10.98 10.93 12.08
CA GLN A 165 -12.33 11.39 11.81
C GLN A 165 -12.32 12.91 11.56
N VAL A 166 -12.92 13.34 10.45
CA VAL A 166 -12.95 14.76 10.02
C VAL A 166 -14.36 15.32 9.89
N SER A 167 -15.37 14.46 10.00
CA SER A 167 -16.78 14.81 10.17
C SER A 167 -17.52 13.67 10.88
N ASP A 168 -18.81 13.82 11.16
CA ASP A 168 -19.63 12.79 11.81
C ASP A 168 -19.64 11.45 11.05
N THR A 169 -19.39 11.48 9.74
CA THR A 169 -19.49 10.30 8.86
C THR A 169 -18.23 10.03 8.05
N LEU A 170 -17.25 10.94 8.04
CA LEU A 170 -16.05 10.84 7.20
C LEU A 170 -14.80 10.57 8.03
N ASN A 171 -14.14 9.46 7.73
CA ASN A 171 -12.78 9.14 8.17
C ASN A 171 -11.85 9.22 6.97
N VAL A 172 -10.67 9.81 7.17
CA VAL A 172 -9.65 9.93 6.13
C VAL A 172 -8.35 9.30 6.63
N ALA A 173 -7.68 8.54 5.76
CA ALA A 173 -6.40 7.93 6.05
C ALA A 173 -5.29 8.99 6.15
N ALA A 174 -4.46 8.88 7.19
CA ALA A 174 -3.33 9.75 7.49
C ALA A 174 -2.10 9.47 6.63
N GLY A 175 -2.05 8.30 5.97
CA GLY A 175 -1.04 7.97 4.98
C GLY A 175 -1.21 6.58 4.40
N ASP A 176 -0.29 6.17 3.53
CA ASP A 176 -0.28 4.86 2.89
C ASP A 176 0.77 3.91 3.49
N THR A 177 0.55 2.60 3.34
CA THR A 177 1.45 1.57 3.85
C THR A 177 2.52 1.25 2.82
N GLY A 178 3.71 0.84 3.26
CA GLY A 178 4.82 0.48 2.37
C GLY A 178 4.41 -0.59 1.34
N LYS A 179 3.52 -1.51 1.73
CA LYS A 179 2.95 -2.51 0.82
C LYS A 179 2.13 -1.88 -0.32
N ASN A 180 1.27 -0.90 -0.02
CA ASN A 180 0.51 -0.19 -1.05
C ASN A 180 1.44 0.62 -1.97
N VAL A 181 2.48 1.23 -1.39
CA VAL A 181 3.39 2.12 -2.12
C VAL A 181 4.31 1.35 -3.08
N LEU A 182 4.94 0.25 -2.66
CA LEU A 182 5.98 -0.41 -3.46
C LEU A 182 5.84 -1.91 -3.71
N GLU A 183 5.09 -2.66 -2.91
CA GLU A 183 4.95 -4.12 -3.11
C GLU A 183 3.91 -4.48 -4.19
N GLY A 184 3.06 -3.52 -4.57
CA GLY A 184 2.02 -3.70 -5.58
C GLY A 184 2.48 -3.56 -7.03
N ALA A 185 3.73 -3.17 -7.27
CA ALA A 185 4.23 -2.93 -8.62
C ALA A 185 4.28 -4.23 -9.43
N VAL A 186 3.71 -4.22 -10.64
CA VAL A 186 3.69 -5.38 -11.54
C VAL A 186 5.12 -5.74 -11.92
N ASN A 187 5.43 -7.03 -11.84
CA ASN A 187 6.69 -7.55 -12.36
C ASN A 187 6.52 -7.87 -13.85
N SER A 188 7.42 -7.37 -14.70
CA SER A 188 7.47 -7.65 -16.13
C SER A 188 8.37 -8.85 -16.44
N GLY A 189 9.38 -9.14 -15.61
CA GLY A 189 10.35 -10.23 -15.78
C GLY A 189 9.82 -11.61 -15.34
N ARG A 190 8.62 -11.98 -15.80
CA ARG A 190 7.87 -13.17 -15.34
C ARG A 190 8.08 -14.40 -16.21
N THR A 191 8.74 -14.25 -17.34
CA THR A 191 8.97 -15.33 -18.29
C THR A 191 10.45 -15.69 -18.38
N GLN A 192 10.73 -16.80 -19.03
CA GLN A 192 12.06 -17.22 -19.39
C GLN A 192 12.04 -17.89 -20.77
N ALA A 193 13.14 -17.75 -21.49
CA ALA A 193 13.43 -18.52 -22.69
C ALA A 193 14.57 -19.51 -22.38
N LYS A 194 14.39 -20.78 -22.69
CA LYS A 194 15.46 -21.78 -22.56
C LYS A 194 15.78 -22.39 -23.91
N TRP A 195 17.06 -22.44 -24.25
CA TRP A 195 17.51 -23.11 -25.46
C TRP A 195 17.19 -24.61 -25.39
N ILE A 196 16.61 -25.13 -26.48
CA ILE A 196 16.34 -26.54 -26.66
C ILE A 196 17.52 -27.13 -27.41
N GLN A 197 18.23 -28.04 -26.75
CA GLN A 197 19.29 -28.79 -27.40
C GLN A 197 18.73 -29.66 -28.53
N PRO A 198 19.20 -29.51 -29.77
CA PRO A 198 18.80 -30.40 -30.86
C PRO A 198 19.13 -31.85 -30.51
N ALA A 199 18.19 -32.76 -30.77
CA ALA A 199 18.44 -34.18 -30.63
C ALA A 199 19.51 -34.60 -31.66
N THR A 200 20.64 -35.15 -31.18
CA THR A 200 21.68 -35.71 -32.05
C THR A 200 21.52 -37.23 -32.11
N VAL A 201 21.72 -37.81 -33.29
CA VAL A 201 21.82 -39.27 -33.43
C VAL A 201 23.28 -39.66 -33.10
N PRO A 202 23.53 -40.51 -32.09
CA PRO A 202 24.88 -41.00 -31.81
C PRO A 202 25.52 -41.63 -33.06
N PRO A 203 26.82 -41.41 -33.31
CA PRO A 203 27.85 -40.93 -32.39
C PRO A 203 28.09 -39.41 -32.40
N ALA A 204 27.22 -38.60 -33.03
CA ALA A 204 27.44 -37.16 -33.11
C ALA A 204 27.43 -36.51 -31.70
N PRO A 205 28.44 -35.70 -31.34
CA PRO A 205 28.49 -35.03 -30.04
C PRO A 205 27.28 -34.10 -29.89
N PRO A 206 26.76 -33.93 -28.65
CA PRO A 206 25.65 -33.02 -28.42
C PRO A 206 26.01 -31.62 -28.90
N ALA A 207 25.09 -30.97 -29.62
CA ALA A 207 25.30 -29.59 -30.08
C ALA A 207 25.59 -28.69 -28.86
N VAL A 208 26.62 -27.86 -28.95
CA VAL A 208 26.92 -26.85 -27.92
C VAL A 208 26.19 -25.56 -28.29
N ASN A 209 25.64 -24.86 -27.30
CA ASN A 209 25.09 -23.53 -27.53
C ASN A 209 26.24 -22.56 -27.84
N ASP A 210 26.36 -22.20 -29.11
CA ASP A 210 27.37 -21.26 -29.64
C ASP A 210 26.94 -19.80 -29.52
N ASN A 211 25.76 -19.53 -28.93
CA ASN A 211 25.18 -18.21 -28.71
C ASN A 211 25.06 -17.35 -29.98
N LYS A 212 25.04 -17.98 -31.16
CA LYS A 212 24.78 -17.28 -32.44
C LYS A 212 23.34 -16.84 -32.58
N VAL A 213 22.43 -17.57 -31.95
CA VAL A 213 21.01 -17.22 -31.82
C VAL A 213 20.71 -17.16 -30.34
N SER A 214 20.15 -16.04 -29.91
CA SER A 214 19.68 -15.86 -28.55
C SER A 214 18.30 -15.23 -28.57
N LEU A 215 17.53 -15.54 -27.53
CA LEU A 215 16.20 -15.02 -27.33
C LEU A 215 16.14 -14.52 -25.90
N SER A 216 15.64 -13.30 -25.70
CA SER A 216 15.48 -12.72 -24.36
C SER A 216 14.58 -13.58 -23.47
N ALA A 217 14.67 -13.41 -22.15
CA ALA A 217 13.74 -14.03 -21.20
C ALA A 217 12.26 -13.65 -21.42
N GLY A 218 12.01 -12.54 -22.11
CA GLY A 218 10.68 -12.02 -22.40
C GLY A 218 10.17 -11.10 -21.31
N LEU A 219 9.45 -10.05 -21.71
CA LEU A 219 8.85 -9.06 -20.84
C LEU A 219 7.34 -9.12 -20.97
N VAL A 220 6.64 -9.20 -19.84
CA VAL A 220 5.19 -9.07 -19.81
C VAL A 220 4.81 -7.63 -20.11
N THR A 221 4.12 -7.41 -21.23
CA THR A 221 3.61 -6.11 -21.66
C THR A 221 2.12 -5.93 -21.36
N SER A 222 1.39 -7.03 -21.13
CA SER A 222 -0.02 -7.03 -20.71
C SER A 222 -0.25 -8.12 -19.66
N GLY A 223 -0.40 -7.73 -18.39
CA GLY A 223 -0.67 -8.68 -17.31
C GLY A 223 -1.97 -9.48 -17.51
N THR A 224 -2.97 -8.86 -18.12
CA THR A 224 -4.27 -9.49 -18.42
C THR A 224 -4.13 -10.55 -19.50
N ASP A 225 -3.50 -10.23 -20.64
CA ASP A 225 -3.31 -11.21 -21.72
C ASP A 225 -2.33 -12.32 -21.30
N TYR A 226 -1.29 -11.97 -20.55
CA TYR A 226 -0.39 -12.94 -19.96
C TYR A 226 -1.15 -13.98 -19.15
N THR A 227 -2.00 -13.52 -18.23
CA THR A 227 -2.71 -14.40 -17.28
C THR A 227 -3.77 -15.23 -18.00
N ARG A 228 -4.46 -14.67 -19.00
CA ARG A 228 -5.59 -15.34 -19.68
C ARG A 228 -5.20 -16.17 -20.91
N LYS A 229 -4.02 -15.95 -21.48
CA LYS A 229 -3.65 -16.50 -22.79
C LYS A 229 -2.24 -17.09 -22.80
N PHE A 230 -1.24 -16.37 -22.30
CA PHE A 230 0.14 -16.87 -22.29
C PHE A 230 0.26 -18.06 -21.33
N ALA A 231 -0.16 -17.89 -20.08
CA ALA A 231 0.03 -18.86 -19.01
C ALA A 231 -0.67 -20.22 -19.26
N ASP A 232 -1.77 -20.23 -20.01
CA ASP A 232 -2.53 -21.46 -20.28
C ASP A 232 -1.95 -22.30 -21.43
N GLY A 233 -1.29 -21.65 -22.40
CA GLY A 233 -0.73 -22.33 -23.59
C GLY A 233 0.74 -22.72 -23.46
N GLN A 234 1.40 -22.38 -22.35
CA GLN A 234 2.82 -22.69 -22.11
C GLN A 234 3.05 -24.18 -21.77
N PRO A 235 4.27 -24.72 -21.97
CA PRO A 235 5.42 -24.07 -22.61
C PRO A 235 5.22 -23.97 -24.13
N TYR A 236 5.56 -22.82 -24.70
CA TYR A 236 5.61 -22.66 -26.15
C TYR A 236 6.96 -23.09 -26.68
N LYS A 237 7.03 -23.55 -27.93
CA LYS A 237 8.27 -23.86 -28.63
C LYS A 237 8.43 -22.92 -29.81
N LEU A 238 9.42 -22.03 -29.73
CA LEU A 238 9.86 -21.21 -30.86
C LEU A 238 10.97 -21.95 -31.60
N THR A 239 10.84 -22.12 -32.91
CA THR A 239 11.86 -22.75 -33.78
C THR A 239 12.17 -21.81 -34.94
N PHE A 240 13.44 -21.49 -35.13
CA PHE A 240 13.89 -20.68 -36.26
C PHE A 240 13.91 -21.50 -37.54
N THR A 241 13.30 -20.98 -38.61
CA THR A 241 13.26 -21.63 -39.93
C THR A 241 14.31 -21.07 -40.88
N SER A 242 14.70 -19.80 -40.68
CA SER A 242 15.77 -19.08 -41.38
C SER A 242 16.30 -17.94 -40.51
N SER A 243 17.26 -17.17 -41.00
CA SER A 243 17.76 -15.95 -40.34
C SER A 243 16.76 -14.78 -40.31
N THR A 244 15.59 -14.94 -40.93
CA THR A 244 14.52 -13.93 -41.01
C THR A 244 13.13 -14.49 -40.66
N GLN A 245 13.03 -15.79 -40.36
CA GLN A 245 11.76 -16.45 -40.06
C GLN A 245 11.85 -17.42 -38.87
N TYR A 246 10.76 -17.51 -38.13
CA TYR A 246 10.54 -18.45 -37.04
C TYR A 246 9.10 -18.99 -37.06
N LYS A 247 8.90 -20.07 -36.32
CA LYS A 247 7.62 -20.72 -36.07
C LYS A 247 7.42 -20.88 -34.56
N VAL A 248 6.20 -20.69 -34.07
CA VAL A 248 5.85 -20.92 -32.67
C VAL A 248 4.72 -21.95 -32.56
N SER A 249 4.91 -22.96 -31.70
CA SER A 249 3.87 -23.90 -31.32
C SER A 249 3.54 -23.82 -29.83
N ASP A 250 2.29 -24.10 -29.46
CA ASP A 250 1.86 -24.21 -28.06
C ASP A 250 2.25 -25.56 -27.42
N LYS A 251 1.87 -25.76 -26.15
CA LYS A 251 2.11 -27.00 -25.39
C LYS A 251 1.53 -28.27 -26.02
N ASP A 252 0.48 -28.13 -26.82
CA ASP A 252 -0.20 -29.24 -27.49
C ASP A 252 0.36 -29.47 -28.91
N GLY A 253 1.32 -28.64 -29.34
CA GLY A 253 1.95 -28.69 -30.64
C GLY A 253 1.21 -27.94 -31.75
N ASN A 254 0.14 -27.20 -31.42
CA ASN A 254 -0.58 -26.40 -32.40
C ASN A 254 0.25 -25.19 -32.83
N ASP A 255 0.25 -24.89 -34.12
CA ASP A 255 0.93 -23.72 -34.68
C ASP A 255 0.16 -22.44 -34.36
N VAL A 256 0.80 -21.54 -33.60
CA VAL A 256 0.23 -20.23 -33.21
C VAL A 256 0.96 -19.07 -33.87
N THR A 257 1.80 -19.33 -34.87
CA THR A 257 2.65 -18.32 -35.53
C THR A 257 1.83 -17.19 -36.16
N SER A 258 0.65 -17.51 -36.69
CA SER A 258 -0.26 -16.54 -37.31
C SER A 258 -0.91 -15.57 -36.32
N GLU A 259 -0.90 -15.90 -35.03
CA GLU A 259 -1.36 -15.00 -33.96
C GLU A 259 -0.31 -13.92 -33.63
N ILE A 260 0.94 -14.10 -34.07
CA ILE A 260 2.05 -13.20 -33.76
C ILE A 260 2.16 -12.14 -34.86
N PRO A 261 2.28 -10.84 -34.51
CA PRO A 261 2.53 -9.78 -35.50
C PRO A 261 3.72 -10.12 -36.39
N GLY A 262 3.55 -9.98 -37.71
CA GLY A 262 4.56 -10.37 -38.69
C GLY A 262 4.52 -11.84 -39.11
N ASN A 263 3.62 -12.66 -38.55
CA ASN A 263 3.39 -14.07 -38.94
C ASN A 263 4.69 -14.88 -39.05
N GLY A 264 5.55 -14.78 -38.03
CA GLY A 264 6.82 -15.50 -37.98
C GLY A 264 7.99 -14.81 -38.69
N THR A 265 7.82 -13.63 -39.27
CA THR A 265 8.93 -12.87 -39.88
C THR A 265 9.60 -11.93 -38.88
N PHE A 266 10.91 -11.74 -39.03
CA PHE A 266 11.70 -10.75 -38.27
C PHE A 266 12.88 -10.23 -39.09
N ASP A 267 13.40 -9.07 -38.69
CA ASP A 267 14.56 -8.43 -39.31
C ASP A 267 15.53 -7.99 -38.22
N SER A 268 16.64 -8.72 -38.06
CA SER A 268 17.66 -8.43 -37.05
C SER A 268 18.53 -7.22 -37.39
N THR A 269 18.39 -6.64 -38.59
CA THR A 269 19.16 -5.46 -39.03
C THR A 269 18.43 -4.15 -38.77
N LYS A 270 17.13 -4.21 -38.48
CA LYS A 270 16.29 -3.06 -38.17
C LYS A 270 15.90 -3.05 -36.70
N GLU A 271 16.10 -1.91 -36.07
CA GLU A 271 15.68 -1.69 -34.70
C GLU A 271 14.17 -1.96 -34.53
N GLY A 272 13.81 -2.67 -33.46
CA GLY A 272 12.42 -3.02 -33.14
C GLY A 272 11.78 -4.07 -34.07
N SER A 273 12.48 -4.57 -35.09
CA SER A 273 11.96 -5.56 -36.04
C SER A 273 12.38 -7.00 -35.71
N SER A 274 13.09 -7.20 -34.60
CA SER A 274 13.53 -8.50 -34.09
C SER A 274 12.71 -9.00 -32.89
N THR A 275 11.47 -8.52 -32.75
CA THR A 275 10.61 -8.81 -31.61
C THR A 275 9.56 -9.88 -31.93
N VAL A 276 9.32 -10.78 -30.97
CA VAL A 276 8.22 -11.75 -30.95
C VAL A 276 7.22 -11.32 -29.88
N ALA A 277 6.08 -10.78 -30.30
CA ALA A 277 5.00 -10.37 -29.40
C ALA A 277 3.94 -11.48 -29.30
N LEU A 278 4.03 -12.31 -28.27
CA LEU A 278 3.17 -13.47 -28.06
C LEU A 278 2.29 -13.25 -26.82
N ARG A 279 0.98 -13.11 -27.02
CA ARG A 279 -0.05 -13.18 -25.95
C ARG A 279 0.25 -12.32 -24.71
N GLY A 280 0.70 -11.08 -24.93
CA GLY A 280 1.01 -10.13 -23.85
C GLY A 280 2.44 -10.25 -23.30
N VAL A 281 3.31 -11.00 -23.96
CA VAL A 281 4.75 -11.10 -23.67
C VAL A 281 5.55 -10.71 -24.91
N LYS A 282 6.58 -9.89 -24.71
CA LYS A 282 7.51 -9.44 -25.74
C LYS A 282 8.85 -10.16 -25.56
N PHE A 283 9.29 -10.93 -26.54
CA PHE A 283 10.64 -11.50 -26.59
C PHE A 283 11.45 -10.81 -27.69
N ASP A 284 12.73 -10.52 -27.44
CA ASP A 284 13.64 -9.95 -28.44
C ASP A 284 14.63 -11.00 -28.93
N ILE A 285 14.72 -11.14 -30.24
CA ILE A 285 15.65 -12.02 -30.96
C ILE A 285 16.97 -11.27 -31.14
N SER A 286 18.07 -11.94 -30.83
CA SER A 286 19.43 -11.44 -31.05
C SER A 286 20.24 -12.46 -31.84
N LEU A 287 20.71 -12.05 -33.02
CA LEU A 287 21.55 -12.84 -33.91
C LEU A 287 23.00 -12.32 -33.87
N ASN A 288 23.93 -13.15 -33.40
CA ASN A 288 25.36 -12.87 -33.43
C ASN A 288 26.02 -13.58 -34.62
N LEU A 289 25.86 -13.00 -35.81
CA LEU A 289 26.35 -13.54 -37.08
C LEU A 289 27.46 -12.67 -37.70
N LYS A 290 28.30 -12.06 -36.87
CA LYS A 290 29.36 -11.17 -37.35
C LYS A 290 30.26 -11.88 -38.37
N GLY A 291 30.38 -11.31 -39.57
CA GLY A 291 31.21 -11.86 -40.65
C GLY A 291 30.56 -12.98 -41.47
N VAL A 292 29.26 -13.24 -41.29
CA VAL A 292 28.50 -14.21 -42.09
C VAL A 292 27.70 -13.48 -43.17
N THR A 293 27.71 -14.00 -44.40
CA THR A 293 26.95 -13.41 -45.52
C THR A 293 25.44 -13.62 -45.31
N PRO A 294 24.59 -12.59 -45.45
CA PRO A 294 23.14 -12.76 -45.40
C PRO A 294 22.63 -13.71 -46.52
N GLY A 295 21.69 -14.59 -46.17
CA GLY A 295 21.08 -15.56 -47.09
C GLY A 295 21.38 -16.99 -46.66
N ALA A 296 21.78 -17.85 -47.60
CA ALA A 296 21.94 -19.28 -47.33
C ALA A 296 22.93 -19.61 -46.19
N GLU A 297 24.01 -18.84 -46.05
CA GLU A 297 25.02 -19.05 -44.98
C GLU A 297 24.47 -18.67 -43.60
N SER A 298 23.79 -17.52 -43.48
CA SER A 298 23.15 -17.11 -42.24
C SER A 298 21.98 -18.03 -41.88
N ASP A 299 21.18 -18.44 -42.86
CA ASP A 299 20.06 -19.36 -42.68
C ASP A 299 20.53 -20.71 -42.15
N ALA A 300 21.62 -21.27 -42.68
CA ALA A 300 22.16 -22.54 -42.23
C ALA A 300 22.62 -22.52 -40.75
N LEU A 301 23.04 -21.37 -40.23
CA LEU A 301 23.48 -21.23 -38.82
C LEU A 301 22.32 -21.07 -37.84
N VAL A 302 21.20 -20.54 -38.30
CA VAL A 302 20.03 -20.18 -37.49
C VAL A 302 18.95 -21.25 -37.53
N LYS A 303 18.82 -21.94 -38.67
CA LYS A 303 17.81 -22.98 -38.90
C LYS A 303 17.82 -24.06 -37.80
N ASP A 304 16.62 -24.47 -37.40
CA ASP A 304 16.33 -25.53 -36.42
C ASP A 304 16.78 -25.23 -34.98
N ARG A 305 17.37 -24.06 -34.72
CA ARG A 305 17.55 -23.56 -33.34
C ARG A 305 16.17 -23.35 -32.72
N ALA A 306 15.97 -23.85 -31.52
CA ALA A 306 14.68 -23.76 -30.84
C ALA A 306 14.81 -23.36 -29.38
N PHE A 307 13.77 -22.72 -28.86
CA PHE A 307 13.67 -22.24 -27.49
C PHE A 307 12.30 -22.58 -26.89
N THR A 308 12.26 -23.01 -25.63
CA THR A 308 11.01 -23.05 -24.86
C THR A 308 10.73 -21.68 -24.27
N LEU A 309 9.49 -21.21 -24.40
CA LEU A 309 9.00 -19.97 -23.78
C LEU A 309 8.02 -20.35 -22.69
N GLU A 310 8.32 -19.99 -21.46
CA GLU A 310 7.53 -20.38 -20.30
C GLU A 310 7.60 -19.34 -19.18
N THR A 311 6.70 -19.48 -18.21
CA THR A 311 6.69 -18.70 -16.97
C THR A 311 7.89 -19.07 -16.14
N LYS A 312 8.58 -18.07 -15.60
CA LYS A 312 9.62 -18.28 -14.59
C LYS A 312 8.95 -18.84 -13.33
N PRO A 313 9.47 -19.95 -12.76
CA PRO A 313 8.90 -20.51 -11.54
C PRO A 313 8.86 -19.49 -10.39
N ASP A 314 7.83 -19.60 -9.55
CA ASP A 314 7.76 -18.85 -8.30
C ASP A 314 8.92 -19.25 -7.37
N THR A 315 9.38 -18.30 -6.56
CA THR A 315 10.45 -18.52 -5.58
C THR A 315 9.87 -18.48 -4.17
N PHE A 316 10.46 -19.22 -3.25
CA PHE A 316 9.95 -19.35 -1.90
C PHE A 316 11.00 -18.91 -0.89
N SER A 317 10.61 -18.04 0.03
CA SER A 317 11.39 -17.73 1.22
C SER A 317 10.98 -18.70 2.32
N VAL A 318 11.95 -19.22 3.06
CA VAL A 318 11.70 -20.08 4.22
C VAL A 318 12.36 -19.46 5.43
N SER A 319 11.58 -19.19 6.47
CA SER A 319 12.06 -18.75 7.77
C SER A 319 11.82 -19.84 8.81
N ARG A 320 12.87 -20.17 9.56
CA ARG A 320 12.83 -21.13 10.66
C ARG A 320 12.38 -20.42 11.94
N THR A 321 11.38 -20.95 12.63
CA THR A 321 10.94 -20.36 13.90
C THR A 321 12.01 -20.56 14.98
N PRO A 322 12.33 -19.55 15.81
CA PRO A 322 13.35 -19.68 16.86
C PRO A 322 13.09 -20.79 17.88
N SER A 323 11.82 -21.19 18.07
CA SER A 323 11.41 -22.25 19.00
C SER A 323 11.75 -23.67 18.54
N ASN A 324 12.23 -23.85 17.31
CA ASN A 324 12.57 -25.18 16.78
C ASN A 324 13.75 -25.77 17.56
N LEU A 325 13.63 -27.04 17.95
CA LEU A 325 14.62 -27.74 18.77
C LEU A 325 15.69 -28.44 17.92
N SER A 326 15.36 -28.88 16.71
CA SER A 326 16.32 -29.55 15.82
C SER A 326 17.14 -28.55 15.00
N THR A 327 18.29 -28.95 14.47
CA THR A 327 19.07 -28.12 13.53
C THR A 327 18.58 -28.17 12.09
N VAL A 328 17.38 -28.70 11.84
CA VAL A 328 16.84 -28.85 10.48
C VAL A 328 16.58 -27.49 9.82
N GLN A 329 16.84 -27.44 8.51
CA GLN A 329 16.55 -26.35 7.60
C GLN A 329 15.80 -26.90 6.39
N LEU A 330 14.93 -26.06 5.82
CA LEU A 330 14.28 -26.31 4.54
C LEU A 330 14.89 -25.41 3.47
N THR A 331 15.32 -26.01 2.37
CA THR A 331 15.98 -25.34 1.24
C THR A 331 15.44 -25.85 -0.09
N GLY A 332 15.93 -25.34 -1.23
CA GLY A 332 15.66 -25.96 -2.54
C GLY A 332 14.18 -26.01 -2.96
N ALA A 333 13.39 -25.04 -2.48
CA ALA A 333 11.96 -25.01 -2.71
C ALA A 333 11.61 -24.95 -4.20
N ARG A 334 10.79 -25.89 -4.67
CA ARG A 334 10.36 -25.99 -6.06
C ARG A 334 8.89 -26.41 -6.15
N VAL A 335 8.14 -25.82 -7.08
CA VAL A 335 6.78 -26.28 -7.38
C VAL A 335 6.87 -27.64 -8.06
N SER A 336 6.44 -28.69 -7.37
CA SER A 336 6.43 -30.07 -7.88
C SER A 336 5.06 -30.47 -8.45
N SER A 337 3.98 -29.81 -8.01
CA SER A 337 2.63 -29.96 -8.55
C SER A 337 1.98 -28.60 -8.69
N GLN A 338 1.84 -28.12 -9.93
CA GLN A 338 1.24 -26.81 -10.21
C GLN A 338 -0.24 -26.74 -9.79
N ALA A 339 -0.97 -27.86 -9.94
CA ALA A 339 -2.39 -27.93 -9.59
C ALA A 339 -2.60 -27.83 -8.07
N ASP A 340 -1.78 -28.53 -7.28
CA ASP A 340 -1.87 -28.49 -5.81
C ASP A 340 -1.38 -27.14 -5.27
N TYR A 341 -0.31 -26.59 -5.87
CA TYR A 341 0.18 -25.26 -5.51
C TYR A 341 -0.90 -24.19 -5.73
N ALA A 342 -1.55 -24.18 -6.89
CA ALA A 342 -2.57 -23.19 -7.22
C ALA A 342 -3.85 -23.32 -6.37
N SER A 343 -4.20 -24.53 -5.92
CA SER A 343 -5.45 -24.80 -5.19
C SER A 343 -5.28 -24.78 -3.67
N THR A 344 -4.09 -25.10 -3.16
CA THR A 344 -3.87 -25.41 -1.73
C THR A 344 -2.88 -24.46 -1.06
N PHE A 345 -1.92 -23.89 -1.79
CA PHE A 345 -0.95 -22.98 -1.16
C PHE A 345 -1.59 -21.61 -0.87
N PRO A 346 -1.59 -21.12 0.40
CA PRO A 346 -2.24 -19.87 0.73
C PRO A 346 -1.47 -18.66 0.19
N ASN A 347 -2.21 -17.65 -0.29
CA ASN A 347 -1.61 -16.38 -0.75
C ASN A 347 -0.81 -15.64 0.35
N SER A 348 -1.19 -15.82 1.62
CA SER A 348 -0.49 -15.24 2.78
C SER A 348 0.77 -16.01 3.19
N GLY A 349 1.08 -17.13 2.52
CA GLY A 349 2.13 -18.06 2.91
C GLY A 349 1.61 -19.17 3.82
N ALA A 350 2.47 -20.16 4.04
CA ALA A 350 2.18 -21.35 4.81
C ALA A 350 3.13 -21.49 6.01
N VAL A 351 2.72 -22.23 7.03
CA VAL A 351 3.60 -22.74 8.09
C VAL A 351 3.60 -24.26 7.99
N ILE A 352 4.78 -24.83 7.77
CA ILE A 352 5.01 -26.27 7.83
C ILE A 352 5.43 -26.60 9.25
N LYS A 353 4.59 -27.37 9.96
CA LYS A 353 4.82 -27.81 11.33
C LYS A 353 5.02 -29.32 11.35
N PHE A 354 6.19 -29.76 11.75
CA PHE A 354 6.45 -31.19 11.96
C PHE A 354 5.79 -31.67 13.25
N THR A 355 4.96 -32.70 13.15
CA THR A 355 4.27 -33.34 14.29
C THR A 355 5.04 -34.55 14.81
N SER A 356 5.95 -35.10 13.99
CA SER A 356 6.92 -36.12 14.36
C SER A 356 8.18 -35.98 13.51
N SER A 357 9.07 -36.98 13.53
CA SER A 357 10.26 -37.03 12.66
C SER A 357 9.97 -37.20 11.18
N THR A 358 8.73 -37.56 10.80
CA THR A 358 8.33 -37.77 9.40
C THR A 358 7.00 -37.10 9.05
N ALA A 359 6.05 -37.09 9.98
CA ALA A 359 4.74 -36.47 9.79
C ALA A 359 4.79 -34.95 9.98
N TYR A 360 4.02 -34.23 9.16
CA TYR A 360 3.89 -32.77 9.21
C TYR A 360 2.47 -32.33 8.84
N GLU A 361 2.15 -31.11 9.27
CA GLU A 361 0.92 -30.40 8.96
C GLU A 361 1.28 -29.03 8.38
N VAL A 362 0.44 -28.55 7.46
CA VAL A 362 0.58 -27.27 6.80
C VAL A 362 -0.56 -26.38 7.25
N TYR A 363 -0.25 -25.14 7.60
CA TYR A 363 -1.21 -24.14 8.06
C TYR A 363 -1.10 -22.86 7.22
N ALA A 364 -2.18 -22.11 7.07
CA ALA A 364 -2.12 -20.78 6.45
C ALA A 364 -1.59 -19.73 7.44
N GLN A 365 -0.87 -18.73 6.93
CA GLN A 365 -0.45 -17.57 7.73
C GLN A 365 -1.57 -16.51 7.81
N PRO A 366 -1.71 -15.78 8.93
CA PRO A 366 -0.96 -15.94 10.18
C PRO A 366 -1.37 -17.21 10.95
N TYR A 367 -0.37 -17.93 11.48
CA TYR A 367 -0.60 -19.13 12.29
C TYR A 367 -0.92 -18.75 13.75
N THR A 368 -1.96 -19.38 14.29
CA THR A 368 -2.35 -19.28 15.70
C THR A 368 -2.63 -20.68 16.24
N THR A 369 -2.72 -20.83 17.56
CA THR A 369 -3.03 -22.12 18.20
C THR A 369 -4.38 -22.71 17.77
N ASN A 370 -5.31 -21.87 17.28
CA ASN A 370 -6.63 -22.29 16.81
C ASN A 370 -6.70 -22.46 15.28
N SER A 371 -5.60 -22.23 14.55
CA SER A 371 -5.56 -22.40 13.10
C SER A 371 -5.76 -23.88 12.73
N LYS A 372 -6.57 -24.15 11.70
CA LYS A 372 -6.77 -25.51 11.16
C LYS A 372 -5.72 -25.82 10.11
N ALA A 373 -5.27 -27.08 10.07
CA ALA A 373 -4.37 -27.55 9.02
C ALA A 373 -5.10 -27.52 7.67
N ILE A 374 -4.45 -26.98 6.65
CA ILE A 374 -4.93 -26.93 5.27
C ILE A 374 -4.46 -28.14 4.46
N ALA A 375 -3.36 -28.75 4.89
CA ALA A 375 -2.83 -30.00 4.34
C ALA A 375 -2.05 -30.74 5.43
N SER A 376 -1.82 -32.03 5.25
CA SER A 376 -0.93 -32.84 6.08
C SER A 376 -0.22 -33.85 5.19
N GLY A 377 0.89 -34.39 5.68
CA GLY A 377 1.63 -35.41 4.97
C GLY A 377 2.67 -36.09 5.83
N ASP A 378 3.37 -37.04 5.23
CA ASP A 378 4.45 -37.78 5.85
C ASP A 378 5.61 -37.86 4.84
N THR A 379 6.83 -37.55 5.27
CA THR A 379 8.02 -37.65 4.43
C THR A 379 8.48 -39.09 4.22
N GLY A 380 8.00 -40.05 5.03
CA GLY A 380 8.46 -41.43 5.03
C GLY A 380 9.94 -41.57 5.38
N GLY A 381 10.55 -40.56 6.01
CA GLY A 381 11.99 -40.48 6.25
C GLY A 381 12.81 -39.97 5.06
N ALA A 382 12.17 -39.47 4.00
CA ALA A 382 12.86 -38.83 2.88
C ALA A 382 13.52 -37.51 3.30
N THR A 383 14.58 -37.13 2.59
CA THR A 383 15.25 -35.83 2.74
C THR A 383 14.51 -34.70 2.03
N THR A 384 13.22 -34.88 1.75
CA THR A 384 12.37 -33.88 1.10
C THR A 384 10.98 -33.87 1.74
N VAL A 385 10.36 -32.69 1.80
CA VAL A 385 8.97 -32.51 2.25
C VAL A 385 8.16 -31.81 1.17
N THR A 386 6.98 -32.32 0.84
CA THR A 386 6.09 -31.74 -0.18
C THR A 386 4.85 -31.14 0.45
N ALA A 387 4.89 -29.85 0.77
CA ALA A 387 3.78 -29.14 1.39
C ALA A 387 3.01 -28.32 0.35
N ALA A 388 1.70 -28.60 0.20
CA ALA A 388 0.78 -27.84 -0.66
C ALA A 388 1.32 -27.61 -2.09
N GLY A 389 1.81 -28.69 -2.73
CA GLY A 389 2.34 -28.66 -4.10
C GLY A 389 3.79 -28.19 -4.26
N ILE A 390 4.46 -27.78 -3.18
CA ILE A 390 5.85 -27.33 -3.19
C ILE A 390 6.71 -28.37 -2.47
N THR A 391 7.80 -28.79 -3.10
CA THR A 391 8.79 -29.67 -2.49
C THR A 391 9.99 -28.87 -1.99
N PHE A 392 10.40 -29.12 -0.75
CA PHE A 392 11.59 -28.58 -0.09
C PHE A 392 12.57 -29.70 0.18
N ASP A 393 13.86 -29.40 0.09
CA ASP A 393 14.92 -30.27 0.53
C ASP A 393 15.16 -30.04 2.03
N ILE A 394 15.27 -31.12 2.80
CA ILE A 394 15.50 -31.12 4.24
C ILE A 394 17.01 -31.29 4.46
N SER A 395 17.63 -30.34 5.13
CA SER A 395 19.05 -30.39 5.52
C SER A 395 19.22 -30.15 7.03
N GLY A 396 20.38 -30.51 7.61
CA GLY A 396 20.61 -30.43 9.06
C GLY A 396 19.89 -31.54 9.84
N GLY A 397 19.81 -31.44 11.17
CA GLY A 397 19.20 -32.45 12.05
C GLY A 397 20.17 -33.55 12.51
N THR A 398 19.75 -34.36 13.49
CA THR A 398 20.50 -35.54 13.97
C THR A 398 19.54 -36.69 14.28
N PRO A 399 19.49 -37.76 13.45
CA PRO A 399 20.26 -37.97 12.21
C PRO A 399 20.00 -36.88 11.15
N PRO A 400 20.94 -36.64 10.19
CA PRO A 400 20.72 -35.66 9.12
C PRO A 400 19.43 -35.90 8.36
N GLY A 401 18.67 -34.85 8.09
CA GLY A 401 17.37 -34.89 7.44
C GLY A 401 16.20 -35.24 8.38
N THR A 402 16.40 -35.26 9.71
CA THR A 402 15.36 -35.68 10.67
C THR A 402 14.85 -34.50 11.52
N PRO A 403 13.66 -33.95 11.23
CA PRO A 403 12.99 -32.94 12.06
C PRO A 403 12.57 -33.48 13.43
N SER A 404 12.30 -32.59 14.39
CA SER A 404 11.69 -32.93 15.67
C SER A 404 10.23 -32.47 15.73
N ALA A 405 9.42 -33.18 16.51
CA ALA A 405 8.05 -32.76 16.78
C ALA A 405 8.03 -31.34 17.37
N GLY A 406 7.26 -30.45 16.76
CA GLY A 406 7.15 -29.04 17.13
C GLY A 406 7.98 -28.08 16.28
N ASP A 407 8.89 -28.57 15.44
CA ASP A 407 9.63 -27.72 14.50
C ASP A 407 8.70 -27.07 13.47
N GLN A 408 8.86 -25.77 13.27
CA GLN A 408 8.05 -24.92 12.42
C GLN A 408 8.89 -24.12 11.44
N PHE A 409 8.42 -24.08 10.20
CA PHE A 409 9.01 -23.30 9.12
C PHE A 409 7.92 -22.49 8.45
N ALA A 410 8.05 -21.16 8.51
CA ALA A 410 7.18 -20.25 7.80
C ALA A 410 7.71 -20.09 6.36
N VAL A 411 6.86 -20.41 5.39
CA VAL A 411 7.15 -20.34 3.97
C VAL A 411 6.33 -19.22 3.35
N GLY A 412 7.00 -18.23 2.77
CA GLY A 412 6.38 -17.23 1.91
C GLY A 412 6.58 -17.57 0.44
N ALA A 413 5.51 -17.53 -0.37
CA ALA A 413 5.67 -17.53 -1.82
C ALA A 413 5.90 -16.10 -2.30
N SER A 414 7.04 -15.86 -2.93
CA SER A 414 7.25 -14.66 -3.74
C SER A 414 6.75 -15.00 -5.14
N THR A 415 5.45 -14.75 -5.35
CA THR A 415 4.86 -14.90 -6.67
C THR A 415 5.56 -13.94 -7.63
N LYS A 416 5.91 -14.38 -8.83
CA LYS A 416 6.49 -13.48 -9.83
C LYS A 416 5.49 -12.44 -10.36
N LYS A 417 4.33 -12.21 -9.72
CA LYS A 417 3.31 -11.25 -10.16
C LYS A 417 3.72 -9.82 -9.86
N THR A 418 4.29 -9.58 -8.70
CA THR A 418 4.76 -8.28 -8.27
C THR A 418 6.24 -8.34 -7.90
N GLN A 419 6.88 -7.17 -7.90
CA GLN A 419 8.26 -7.03 -7.46
C GLN A 419 8.46 -5.64 -6.87
N SER A 420 9.03 -5.58 -5.67
CA SER A 420 9.31 -4.31 -5.01
C SER A 420 10.37 -3.51 -5.78
N ALA A 421 10.32 -2.18 -5.67
CA ALA A 421 11.34 -1.33 -6.26
C ALA A 421 12.73 -1.59 -5.65
N LEU A 422 12.80 -1.91 -4.35
CA LEU A 422 14.05 -2.26 -3.67
C LEU A 422 14.67 -3.55 -4.23
N ASP A 423 13.87 -4.61 -4.41
CA ASP A 423 14.36 -5.84 -5.03
C ASP A 423 14.77 -5.63 -6.49
N THR A 424 14.07 -4.76 -7.20
CA THR A 424 14.42 -4.37 -8.58
C THR A 424 15.77 -3.67 -8.62
N LEU A 425 16.00 -2.69 -7.74
CA LEU A 425 17.28 -1.99 -7.62
C LEU A 425 18.41 -2.93 -7.22
N SER A 426 18.17 -3.84 -6.28
CA SER A 426 19.18 -4.82 -5.86
C SER A 426 19.53 -5.80 -6.97
N GLN A 427 18.54 -6.31 -7.72
CA GLN A 427 18.79 -7.19 -8.88
C GLN A 427 19.55 -6.46 -9.98
N LEU A 428 19.20 -5.19 -10.26
CA LEU A 428 19.94 -4.36 -11.19
C LEU A 428 21.40 -4.19 -10.77
N ARG A 429 21.65 -3.81 -9.51
CA ARG A 429 23.01 -3.66 -8.97
C ARG A 429 23.80 -4.96 -9.11
N GLN A 430 23.24 -6.09 -8.68
CA GLN A 430 23.91 -7.39 -8.75
C GLN A 430 24.24 -7.79 -10.19
N ALA A 431 23.32 -7.56 -11.14
CA ALA A 431 23.57 -7.86 -12.54
C ALA A 431 24.70 -7.00 -13.14
N LEU A 432 24.85 -5.75 -12.70
CA LEU A 432 25.93 -4.86 -13.13
C LEU A 432 27.29 -5.21 -12.53
N GLU A 433 27.32 -5.93 -11.39
CA GLU A 433 28.54 -6.42 -10.77
C GLU A 433 29.09 -7.69 -11.44
N GLU A 434 28.20 -8.49 -12.06
CA GLU A 434 28.56 -9.71 -12.79
C GLU A 434 29.32 -9.38 -14.10
N PRO A 435 30.54 -9.94 -14.31
CA PRO A 435 31.27 -9.75 -15.56
C PRO A 435 30.55 -10.34 -16.77
N ALA A 436 30.42 -9.56 -17.84
CA ALA A 436 29.77 -9.96 -19.08
C ALA A 436 30.65 -9.78 -20.33
N ASP A 437 31.80 -9.10 -20.23
CA ASP A 437 32.63 -8.82 -21.40
C ASP A 437 33.18 -10.10 -22.04
N GLY A 438 33.07 -10.20 -23.37
CA GLY A 438 33.55 -11.34 -24.14
C GLY A 438 32.77 -12.65 -23.92
N ASN A 439 31.70 -12.65 -23.11
CA ASN A 439 30.84 -13.80 -22.87
C ASN A 439 29.42 -13.54 -23.39
N PRO A 440 29.06 -14.03 -24.60
CA PRO A 440 27.75 -13.81 -25.19
C PRO A 440 26.58 -14.27 -24.32
N ALA A 441 26.72 -15.36 -23.56
CA ALA A 441 25.66 -15.84 -22.68
C ALA A 441 25.44 -14.91 -21.48
N ALA A 442 26.53 -14.37 -20.91
CA ALA A 442 26.45 -13.39 -19.84
C ALA A 442 25.86 -12.06 -20.32
N GLN A 443 26.19 -11.62 -21.55
CA GLN A 443 25.60 -10.42 -22.17
C GLN A 443 24.08 -10.53 -22.35
N VAL A 444 23.58 -11.70 -22.77
CA VAL A 444 22.13 -11.94 -22.87
C VAL A 444 21.48 -11.87 -21.49
N LYS A 445 22.05 -12.53 -20.47
CA LYS A 445 21.53 -12.48 -19.10
C LYS A 445 21.52 -11.07 -18.51
N LEU A 446 22.58 -10.30 -18.76
CA LEU A 446 22.70 -8.90 -18.36
C LEU A 446 21.59 -8.07 -19.02
N LYS A 447 21.41 -8.20 -20.35
CA LYS A 447 20.36 -7.51 -21.10
C LYS A 447 18.96 -7.86 -20.59
N ASP A 448 18.67 -9.14 -20.37
CA ASP A 448 17.39 -9.60 -19.82
C ASP A 448 17.09 -8.96 -18.47
N THR A 449 18.10 -8.89 -17.60
CA THR A 449 17.93 -8.31 -16.26
C THR A 449 17.78 -6.79 -16.33
N LEU A 450 18.50 -6.11 -17.21
CA LEU A 450 18.36 -4.67 -17.46
C LEU A 450 16.97 -4.32 -17.99
N ASP A 451 16.50 -5.03 -19.01
CA ASP A 451 15.20 -4.79 -19.63
C ASP A 451 14.06 -5.05 -18.63
N ALA A 452 14.16 -6.12 -17.84
CA ALA A 452 13.22 -6.39 -16.74
C ALA A 452 13.26 -5.30 -15.66
N SER A 453 14.46 -4.87 -15.26
CA SER A 453 14.63 -3.83 -14.23
C SER A 453 14.07 -2.49 -14.68
N LEU A 454 14.34 -2.07 -15.92
CA LEU A 454 13.79 -0.85 -16.52
C LEU A 454 12.26 -0.88 -16.54
N SER A 455 11.67 -2.01 -16.97
CA SER A 455 10.21 -2.16 -16.99
C SER A 455 9.61 -2.18 -15.58
N ASN A 456 10.26 -2.83 -14.62
CA ASN A 456 9.80 -2.89 -13.23
C ASN A 456 9.94 -1.54 -12.51
N LEU A 457 10.99 -0.77 -12.78
CA LEU A 457 11.15 0.60 -12.29
C LEU A 457 10.05 1.51 -12.86
N ALA A 458 9.72 1.37 -14.15
CA ALA A 458 8.60 2.09 -14.75
C ALA A 458 7.26 1.72 -14.08
N ASN A 459 6.98 0.43 -13.87
CA ASN A 459 5.78 -0.03 -13.17
C ASN A 459 5.73 0.48 -11.72
N SER A 460 6.87 0.50 -11.02
CA SER A 460 6.98 1.05 -9.66
C SER A 460 6.69 2.55 -9.63
N ARG A 461 7.20 3.31 -10.59
CA ARG A 461 6.87 4.75 -10.75
C ARG A 461 5.37 4.97 -11.00
N THR A 462 4.76 4.18 -11.88
CA THR A 462 3.31 4.24 -12.11
C THR A 462 2.51 3.95 -10.84
N GLN A 463 2.95 2.97 -10.03
CA GLN A 463 2.34 2.70 -8.73
C GLN A 463 2.47 3.91 -7.79
N LEU A 464 3.65 4.54 -7.71
CA LEU A 464 3.81 5.78 -6.94
C LEU A 464 2.91 6.90 -7.43
N ASP A 465 2.79 7.09 -8.74
CA ASP A 465 1.94 8.15 -9.30
C ASP A 465 0.45 7.91 -8.98
N ASN A 466 0.00 6.66 -8.93
CA ASN A 466 -1.35 6.31 -8.46
C ASN A 466 -1.55 6.67 -6.97
N VAL A 467 -0.56 6.38 -6.12
CA VAL A 467 -0.60 6.75 -4.69
C VAL A 467 -0.62 8.28 -4.52
N ARG A 468 0.26 9.00 -5.24
CA ARG A 468 0.28 10.48 -5.25
C ARG A 468 -1.06 11.06 -5.71
N GLY A 469 -1.68 10.46 -6.72
CA GLY A 469 -3.03 10.80 -7.16
C GLY A 469 -4.09 10.59 -6.06
N SER A 470 -4.00 9.49 -5.32
CA SER A 470 -4.88 9.22 -4.16
C SER A 470 -4.67 10.24 -3.03
N ILE A 471 -3.42 10.58 -2.71
CA ILE A 471 -3.08 11.61 -1.72
C ILE A 471 -3.67 12.96 -2.15
N GLY A 472 -3.53 13.34 -3.43
CA GLY A 472 -4.14 14.55 -3.98
C GLY A 472 -5.66 14.58 -3.83
N ALA A 473 -6.34 13.45 -4.07
CA ALA A 473 -7.78 13.33 -3.85
C ALA A 473 -8.16 13.49 -2.37
N ARG A 474 -7.39 12.90 -1.44
CA ARG A 474 -7.59 13.06 0.01
C ARG A 474 -7.37 14.51 0.45
N MET A 475 -6.34 15.18 -0.05
CA MET A 475 -6.06 16.60 0.24
C MET A 475 -7.24 17.49 -0.18
N ASN A 476 -7.80 17.27 -1.37
CA ASN A 476 -8.97 18.00 -1.85
C ASN A 476 -10.21 17.72 -0.98
N ALA A 477 -10.46 16.46 -0.61
CA ALA A 477 -11.53 16.12 0.31
C ALA A 477 -11.38 16.83 1.68
N LEU A 478 -10.16 16.93 2.20
CA LEU A 478 -9.86 17.65 3.44
C LEU A 478 -10.05 19.17 3.30
N ASP A 479 -9.73 19.76 2.15
CA ASP A 479 -9.99 21.17 1.86
C ASP A 479 -11.50 21.47 1.84
N ILE A 480 -12.28 20.64 1.15
CA ILE A 480 -13.74 20.74 1.10
C ILE A 480 -14.33 20.60 2.51
N GLN A 481 -13.93 19.58 3.26
CA GLN A 481 -14.43 19.37 4.63
C GLN A 481 -14.06 20.51 5.57
N SER A 482 -12.86 21.09 5.43
CA SER A 482 -12.44 22.24 6.22
C SER A 482 -13.30 23.49 5.94
N ALA A 483 -13.64 23.73 4.66
CA ALA A 483 -14.53 24.81 4.27
C ALA A 483 -15.96 24.59 4.80
N GLU A 484 -16.46 23.35 4.76
CA GLU A 484 -17.76 22.97 5.33
C GLU A 484 -17.78 23.18 6.86
N ASN A 485 -16.77 22.66 7.58
CA ASN A 485 -16.66 22.82 9.03
C ASN A 485 -16.59 24.30 9.44
N THR A 486 -15.92 25.13 8.65
CA THR A 486 -15.87 26.59 8.86
C THR A 486 -17.24 27.24 8.65
N SER A 487 -17.97 26.79 7.63
CA SER A 487 -19.32 27.30 7.32
C SER A 487 -20.32 26.92 8.42
N ILE A 488 -20.34 25.66 8.87
CA ILE A 488 -21.17 25.20 9.99
C ILE A 488 -20.78 25.93 11.27
N GLY A 489 -19.47 26.08 11.53
CA GLY A 489 -18.98 26.83 12.69
C GLY A 489 -19.44 28.29 12.70
N THR A 490 -19.54 28.92 11.52
CA THR A 490 -20.04 30.31 11.38
C THR A 490 -21.56 30.37 11.59
N ALA A 491 -22.32 29.44 11.01
CA ALA A 491 -23.76 29.33 11.20
C ALA A 491 -24.11 29.09 12.68
N ASN A 492 -23.37 28.22 13.37
CA ASN A 492 -23.51 27.95 14.79
C ASN A 492 -23.22 29.20 15.63
N LYS A 493 -22.14 29.93 15.33
CA LYS A 493 -21.83 31.20 16.01
C LYS A 493 -22.94 32.23 15.82
N SER A 494 -23.52 32.35 14.62
CA SER A 494 -24.66 33.23 14.37
C SER A 494 -25.86 32.82 15.20
N THR A 495 -26.24 31.54 15.17
CA THR A 495 -27.40 31.03 15.92
C THR A 495 -27.20 31.17 17.44
N MET A 496 -25.98 30.93 17.94
CA MET A 496 -25.64 31.16 19.34
C MET A 496 -25.77 32.64 19.71
N SER A 497 -25.29 33.54 18.85
CA SER A 497 -25.46 34.99 19.01
C SER A 497 -26.95 35.36 19.07
N ASP A 498 -27.77 34.85 18.16
CA ASP A 498 -29.21 35.16 18.10
C ASP A 498 -29.97 34.62 19.31
N LEU A 499 -29.55 33.48 19.87
CA LEU A 499 -30.18 32.88 21.05
C LEU A 499 -29.72 33.54 22.37
N ALA A 500 -28.45 33.93 22.44
CA ALA A 500 -27.81 34.41 23.66
C ALA A 500 -27.82 35.92 23.80
N ASN A 501 -27.78 36.71 22.73
CA ASN A 501 -27.72 38.16 22.81
C ASN A 501 -29.12 38.77 23.02
N ILE A 502 -29.17 39.86 23.78
CA ILE A 502 -30.38 40.66 23.94
C ILE A 502 -30.35 41.85 22.97
N ASP A 503 -31.50 42.20 22.40
CA ASP A 503 -31.64 43.47 21.68
C ASP A 503 -31.56 44.61 22.71
N MET A 504 -30.52 45.44 22.60
CA MET A 504 -30.27 46.54 23.55
C MET A 504 -31.40 47.58 23.56
N GLY A 505 -32.11 47.76 22.44
CA GLY A 505 -33.27 48.64 22.35
C GLY A 505 -34.44 48.10 23.17
N GLU A 506 -34.75 46.81 23.01
CA GLU A 506 -35.79 46.15 23.81
C GLU A 506 -35.39 46.01 25.29
N ALA A 507 -34.11 45.75 25.57
CA ALA A 507 -33.56 45.69 26.92
C ALA A 507 -33.71 47.03 27.67
N ALA A 508 -33.42 48.15 26.99
CA ALA A 508 -33.58 49.48 27.58
C ALA A 508 -35.06 49.80 27.88
N ILE A 509 -35.97 49.44 26.97
CA ILE A 509 -37.42 49.62 27.17
C ILE A 509 -37.92 48.76 28.34
N ASN A 510 -37.52 47.49 28.40
CA ASN A 510 -37.90 46.59 29.48
C ASN A 510 -37.33 47.02 30.83
N LEU A 511 -36.08 47.50 30.88
CA LEU A 511 -35.49 48.05 32.09
C LEU A 511 -36.29 49.27 32.58
N ALA A 512 -36.65 50.18 31.69
CA ALA A 512 -37.47 51.35 32.03
C ALA A 512 -38.87 50.94 32.54
N LEU A 513 -39.50 49.94 31.92
CA LEU A 513 -40.78 49.39 32.35
C LEU A 513 -40.69 48.76 33.75
N GLN A 514 -39.67 47.94 34.00
CA GLN A 514 -39.43 47.29 35.30
C GLN A 514 -39.14 48.32 36.40
N GLN A 515 -38.34 49.35 36.11
CA GLN A 515 -38.11 50.46 37.03
C GLN A 515 -39.41 51.20 37.37
N THR A 516 -40.26 51.43 36.38
CA THR A 516 -41.58 52.07 36.56
C THR A 516 -42.51 51.20 37.41
N MET A 517 -42.54 49.88 37.17
CA MET A 517 -43.32 48.93 37.96
C MET A 517 -42.83 48.85 39.41
N LEU A 518 -41.51 48.84 39.63
CA LEU A 518 -40.92 48.88 40.96
C LEU A 518 -41.34 50.15 41.70
N GLN A 519 -41.24 51.33 41.07
CA GLN A 519 -41.69 52.60 41.65
C GLN A 519 -43.19 52.59 41.99
N ALA A 520 -44.04 52.08 41.09
CA ALA A 520 -45.47 51.96 41.32
C ALA A 520 -45.79 51.02 42.50
N SER A 521 -45.06 49.89 42.61
CA SER A 521 -45.22 48.94 43.71
C SER A 521 -44.74 49.51 45.05
N GLN A 522 -43.68 50.33 45.06
CA GLN A 522 -43.24 51.07 46.25
C GLN A 522 -44.32 52.03 46.74
N LEU A 523 -44.91 52.82 45.84
CA LEU A 523 -46.00 53.74 46.17
C LEU A 523 -47.25 53.01 46.69
N ALA A 524 -47.62 51.88 46.06
CA ALA A 524 -48.74 51.06 46.50
C ALA A 524 -48.49 50.42 47.87
N PHE A 525 -47.29 49.87 48.10
CA PHE A 525 -46.88 49.31 49.38
C PHE A 525 -46.94 50.35 50.50
N VAL A 526 -46.42 51.56 50.26
CA VAL A 526 -46.48 52.67 51.24
C VAL A 526 -47.93 53.05 51.58
N LYS A 527 -48.81 53.17 50.57
CA LYS A 527 -50.23 53.48 50.80
C LYS A 527 -50.96 52.37 51.57
N ILE A 528 -50.66 51.10 51.29
CA ILE A 528 -51.26 49.95 51.97
C ILE A 528 -50.75 49.83 53.42
N ALA A 529 -49.45 50.07 53.64
CA ALA A 529 -48.84 50.09 54.97
C ALA A 529 -49.46 51.19 55.85
N GLN A 530 -49.76 52.36 55.27
CA GLN A 530 -50.49 53.44 55.96
C GLN A 530 -51.93 53.02 56.33
N LEU A 531 -52.68 52.39 55.44
CA LEU A 531 -54.05 51.91 55.72
C LEU A 531 -54.10 50.78 56.77
N SER A 532 -53.09 49.91 56.80
CA SER A 532 -52.97 48.87 57.84
C SER A 532 -52.67 49.44 59.22
N LEU A 533 -51.94 50.57 59.29
CA LEU A 533 -51.62 51.24 60.55
C LEU A 533 -52.85 51.95 61.12
N PHE A 534 -53.69 52.53 60.25
CA PHE A 534 -54.97 53.13 60.63
C PHE A 534 -56.03 52.12 61.09
N ASN A 535 -55.97 50.85 60.67
CA ASN A 535 -56.86 49.78 61.14
C ASN A 535 -56.38 49.07 62.42
N LYS A 536 -55.18 49.39 62.91
CA LYS A 536 -54.60 48.87 64.16
C LYS A 536 -54.63 49.88 65.32
N MET A 537 -54.98 51.14 65.04
CA MET A 537 -55.45 52.11 66.04
C MET A 537 -56.97 51.98 66.13
#